data_AF-A0A2V8VRL1-F1
#
_entry.id   AF-A0A2V8VRL1-F1
#
_cell.length_a   1.000
_cell.length_b   1.000
_cell.length_c   1.000
_cell.angle_alpha   90.00
_cell.angle_beta   90.00
_cell.angle_gamma   90.00
#
_symmetry.space_group_name_H-M   'P 1'
#
loop_
_entity.id
_entity.type
_entity.pdbx_description
1 polymer ?
#
loop_
_entity_poly.entity_id
_entity_poly.type
_entity_poly.pdbx_seq_one_letter_code
_entity_poly.pdbx_strand_id
1 'polypeptide(L)'
;PLDSKGYRRQITVLRGQRNPSELLPRVHRVILLLKRWLLGTHQGAVRLEHLDDYLNEFTFRFNRRRSRSRGKLFFRLVQQAMAVEPSTYTSIVRAAKTSCV
;
A
#
# COMPACT_ATOMS: atom_id res chain seq x y z
N PRO A 1 -5.11 -8.46 14.88
CA PRO A 1 -3.66 -8.38 15.23
C PRO A 1 -2.88 -9.52 14.56
N LEU A 2 -1.68 -9.27 14.04
CA LEU A 2 -0.87 -10.30 13.35
C LEU A 2 -0.26 -11.32 14.33
N ASP A 3 -0.07 -10.92 15.59
CA ASP A 3 0.50 -11.78 16.64
C ASP A 3 -0.39 -12.99 16.95
N SER A 4 -1.73 -12.83 16.90
CA SER A 4 -2.67 -13.94 17.12
C SER A 4 -2.68 -14.98 15.98
N LYS A 5 -2.02 -14.68 14.86
CA LYS A 5 -1.80 -15.59 13.74
C LYS A 5 -0.40 -16.23 13.75
N GLY A 6 0.33 -16.09 14.85
CA GLY A 6 1.67 -16.67 15.02
C GLY A 6 2.79 -15.93 14.28
N TYR A 7 2.52 -14.77 13.68
CA TYR A 7 3.55 -13.94 13.08
C TYR A 7 4.32 -13.22 14.17
N ARG A 8 5.56 -13.66 14.43
CA ARG A 8 6.43 -13.03 15.42
C ARG A 8 7.11 -11.82 14.78
N ARG A 9 6.77 -10.60 15.24
CA ARG A 9 7.43 -9.38 14.75
C ARG A 9 8.90 -9.37 15.17
N GLN A 10 9.82 -9.50 14.22
CA GLN A 10 11.25 -9.32 14.44
C GLN A 10 11.67 -7.95 13.95
N ILE A 11 12.07 -7.07 14.87
CA ILE A 11 12.55 -5.73 14.54
C ILE A 11 14.07 -5.80 14.38
N THR A 12 14.57 -5.56 13.17
CA THR A 12 16.00 -5.46 12.91
C THR A 12 16.37 -4.00 12.67
N VAL A 13 17.09 -3.39 13.62
CA VAL A 13 17.54 -2.00 13.50
C VAL A 13 18.87 -1.96 12.75
N LEU A 14 18.90 -1.28 11.60
CA LEU A 14 20.10 -1.04 10.83
C LEU A 14 20.84 0.20 11.39
N ARG A 15 21.65 0.04 12.44
CA ARG A 15 22.64 1.05 12.87
C ARG A 15 24.03 0.64 12.35
N GLY A 16 24.72 1.56 11.67
CA GLY A 16 26.11 1.38 11.24
C GLY A 16 26.28 0.44 10.04
N GLN A 17 26.20 1.00 8.83
CA GLN A 17 26.74 0.45 7.56
C GLN A 17 26.50 -1.03 7.19
N ARG A 18 25.45 -1.70 7.69
CA ARG A 18 25.03 -2.98 7.08
C ARG A 18 24.28 -2.73 5.78
N ASN A 19 24.70 -3.36 4.69
CA ASN A 19 24.10 -3.19 3.37
C ASN A 19 22.63 -3.64 3.42
N PRO A 20 21.64 -2.75 3.18
CA PRO A 20 20.22 -3.10 3.23
C PRO A 20 19.84 -4.28 2.32
N SER A 21 20.66 -4.55 1.30
CA SER A 21 20.51 -5.66 0.37
C SER A 21 20.67 -7.04 1.03
N GLU A 22 21.36 -7.15 2.17
CA GLU A 22 21.48 -8.40 2.93
C GLU A 22 20.17 -8.76 3.62
N LEU A 23 19.48 -7.78 4.21
CA LEU A 23 18.19 -7.99 4.87
C LEU A 23 17.04 -8.08 3.88
N LEU A 24 17.06 -7.25 2.84
CA LEU A 24 16.03 -7.19 1.81
C LEU A 24 16.66 -7.39 0.44
N PRO A 25 16.90 -8.65 0.03
CA PRO A 25 17.47 -8.96 -1.27
C PRO A 25 16.67 -8.29 -2.39
N ARG A 26 17.38 -7.56 -3.26
CA ARG A 26 16.81 -6.91 -4.45
C ARG A 26 15.80 -5.78 -4.17
N VAL A 27 15.81 -5.20 -2.96
CA VAL A 27 14.93 -4.06 -2.59
C VAL A 27 15.05 -2.88 -3.57
N HIS A 28 16.25 -2.64 -4.10
CA HIS A 28 16.49 -1.61 -5.12
C HIS A 28 15.63 -1.81 -6.38
N ARG A 29 15.31 -3.06 -6.77
CA ARG A 29 14.43 -3.34 -7.92
C ARG A 29 12.98 -2.94 -7.63
N VAL A 30 12.51 -3.21 -6.42
CA VAL A 30 11.17 -2.81 -5.97
C VAL A 30 11.06 -1.29 -5.98
N ILE A 31 12.06 -0.61 -5.44
CA ILE A 31 12.12 0.86 -5.41
C ILE A 31 12.17 1.43 -6.84
N LEU A 32 12.97 0.85 -7.74
CA LEU A 32 13.04 1.29 -9.15
C LEU A 32 11.68 1.14 -9.85
N LEU A 33 10.98 0.02 -9.61
CA LEU A 33 9.64 -0.21 -10.16
C LEU A 33 8.62 0.77 -9.61
N LEU A 34 8.68 1.10 -8.32
CA LEU A 34 7.83 2.11 -7.69
C LEU A 34 8.07 3.48 -8.33
N LYS A 35 9.33 3.92 -8.42
CA LYS A 35 9.69 5.20 -9.07
C LYS A 35 9.21 5.26 -10.52
N ARG A 36 9.44 4.20 -11.30
CA ARG A 36 8.98 4.12 -12.69
C ARG A 36 7.45 4.15 -12.79
N TRP A 37 6.75 3.48 -11.89
CA TRP A 37 5.29 3.48 -11.88
C TRP A 37 4.71 4.85 -11.53
N LEU A 38 5.26 5.51 -10.50
CA LEU A 38 4.89 6.87 -10.13
C LEU A 38 5.11 7.85 -11.29
N LEU A 39 6.27 7.77 -11.96
CA LEU A 39 6.54 8.62 -13.12
C LEU A 39 5.64 8.30 -14.33
N GLY A 40 5.32 7.03 -14.57
CA GLY A 40 4.54 6.63 -15.74
C GLY A 40 3.03 6.80 -15.58
N THR A 41 2.47 6.35 -14.47
CA THR A 41 1.01 6.39 -14.22
C THR A 41 0.56 7.73 -13.66
N HIS A 42 1.33 8.28 -12.71
CA HIS A 42 1.01 9.58 -12.10
C HIS A 42 1.73 10.75 -12.77
N GLN A 43 2.53 10.52 -13.82
CA GLN A 43 3.25 11.57 -14.56
C GLN A 43 4.12 12.46 -13.66
N GLY A 44 4.56 11.95 -12.51
CA GLY A 44 5.26 12.74 -11.49
C GLY A 44 4.38 13.66 -10.64
N ALA A 45 3.08 13.76 -10.91
CA ALA A 45 2.08 14.48 -10.10
C ALA A 45 1.68 13.64 -8.87
N VAL A 46 2.67 13.33 -8.04
CA VAL A 46 2.48 12.59 -6.78
C VAL A 46 2.31 13.60 -5.66
N ARG A 47 1.16 13.55 -4.99
CA ARG A 47 0.90 14.39 -3.81
C ARG A 47 1.11 13.61 -2.52
N LEU A 48 1.73 14.25 -1.52
CA LEU A 48 2.03 13.58 -0.27
C LEU A 48 0.76 13.16 0.49
N GLU A 49 -0.36 13.88 0.34
CA GLU A 49 -1.60 13.55 1.03
C GLU A 49 -2.22 12.22 0.59
N HIS A 50 -1.78 11.66 -0.55
CA HIS A 50 -2.26 10.39 -1.09
C HIS A 50 -1.17 9.30 -1.09
N LEU A 51 -0.07 9.50 -0.36
CA LEU A 51 1.06 8.58 -0.37
C LEU A 51 0.66 7.15 0.01
N ASP A 52 -0.16 7.00 1.04
CA ASP A 52 -0.63 5.68 1.50
C ASP A 52 -1.46 4.97 0.42
N ASP A 53 -2.32 5.71 -0.27
CA ASP A 53 -3.13 5.17 -1.38
C ASP A 53 -2.25 4.72 -2.55
N TYR A 54 -1.24 5.52 -2.92
CA TYR A 54 -0.28 5.14 -3.96
C TYR A 54 0.52 3.89 -3.59
N LEU A 55 0.95 3.76 -2.33
CA LEU A 55 1.68 2.58 -1.86
C LEU A 55 0.79 1.33 -1.82
N ASN A 56 -0.47 1.48 -1.44
CA ASN A 56 -1.46 0.40 -1.49
C ASN A 56 -1.71 -0.06 -2.94
N GLU A 57 -1.90 0.87 -3.88
CA GLU A 57 -2.09 0.53 -5.30
C GLU A 57 -0.83 -0.14 -5.88
N PHE A 58 0.35 0.40 -5.59
CA PHE A 58 1.62 -0.20 -6.03
C PHE A 58 1.74 -1.64 -5.52
N THR A 59 1.45 -1.87 -4.23
CA THR A 59 1.50 -3.20 -3.62
C THR A 59 0.55 -4.17 -4.31
N PHE A 60 -0.66 -3.71 -4.67
CA PHE A 60 -1.57 -4.53 -5.47
C PHE A 60 -0.99 -4.84 -6.85
N ARG A 61 -0.54 -3.83 -7.61
CA ARG A 61 0.00 -4.00 -8.96
C ARG A 61 1.22 -4.93 -8.98
N PHE A 62 2.11 -4.78 -8.00
CA PHE A 62 3.30 -5.60 -7.82
C PHE A 62 2.94 -7.07 -7.60
N ASN A 63 1.97 -7.35 -6.71
CA ASN A 63 1.56 -8.71 -6.36
C ASN A 63 0.54 -9.33 -7.32
N ARG A 64 -0.09 -8.54 -8.21
CA ARG A 64 -1.18 -8.97 -9.09
C ARG A 64 -0.85 -10.20 -9.95
N ARG A 65 0.37 -10.29 -10.49
CA ARG A 65 0.75 -11.38 -11.41
C ARG A 65 0.87 -12.75 -10.72
N ARG A 66 1.25 -12.80 -9.45
CA ARG A 66 1.45 -14.05 -8.69
C ARG A 66 0.34 -14.33 -7.67
N SER A 67 -0.56 -13.39 -7.45
CA SER A 67 -1.70 -13.60 -6.56
C SER A 67 -2.64 -14.65 -7.12
N ARG A 68 -2.90 -15.71 -6.34
CA ARG A 68 -3.90 -16.75 -6.67
C ARG A 68 -5.35 -16.23 -6.60
N SER A 69 -5.55 -15.05 -6.03
CA SER A 69 -6.88 -14.52 -5.75
C SER A 69 -7.01 -13.06 -6.16
N ARG A 70 -6.80 -12.79 -7.46
CA ARG A 70 -6.82 -11.46 -8.06
C ARG A 70 -8.17 -10.76 -7.92
N GLY A 71 -9.26 -11.52 -8.02
CA GLY A 71 -10.62 -11.01 -7.85
C GLY A 71 -10.99 -10.64 -6.40
N LYS A 72 -10.16 -10.99 -5.40
CA LYS A 72 -10.48 -10.64 -4.00
C LYS A 72 -10.50 -9.13 -3.76
N LEU A 73 -9.80 -8.31 -4.54
CA LEU A 73 -9.87 -6.86 -4.36
C LEU A 73 -11.22 -6.28 -4.76
N PHE A 74 -11.74 -6.71 -5.91
CA PHE A 74 -13.11 -6.38 -6.32
C PHE A 74 -14.12 -6.93 -5.30
N PHE A 75 -13.96 -8.18 -4.89
CA PHE A 75 -14.82 -8.78 -3.87
C PHE A 75 -14.78 -8.03 -2.54
N ARG A 76 -13.61 -7.59 -2.08
CA ARG A 76 -13.45 -6.79 -0.85
C ARG A 76 -14.09 -5.41 -0.99
N LEU A 77 -13.98 -4.78 -2.16
CA LEU A 77 -14.68 -3.52 -2.45
C LEU A 77 -16.20 -3.69 -2.39
N VAL A 78 -16.73 -4.74 -3.01
CA VAL A 78 -18.17 -5.05 -2.96
C VAL A 78 -18.61 -5.36 -1.54
N GLN A 79 -17.86 -6.19 -0.80
CA GLN A 79 -18.13 -6.47 0.62
C GLN A 79 -18.18 -5.18 1.45
N GLN A 80 -17.22 -4.28 1.26
CA GLN A 80 -17.18 -3.01 1.98
C GLN A 80 -18.34 -2.09 1.58
N ALA A 81 -18.67 -2.02 0.29
CA ALA A 81 -19.79 -1.23 -0.22
C ALA A 81 -21.15 -1.72 0.30
N MET A 82 -21.27 -3.03 0.59
CA MET A 82 -22.47 -3.59 1.21
C MET A 82 -22.50 -3.43 2.73
N ALA A 83 -21.33 -3.33 3.38
CA ALA A 83 -21.23 -3.20 4.83
C ALA A 83 -21.33 -1.75 5.33
N VAL A 84 -21.17 -0.76 4.45
CA VAL A 84 -21.16 0.67 4.79
C VAL A 84 -22.38 1.35 4.18
N GLU A 85 -22.96 2.31 4.91
CA GLU A 85 -24.09 3.10 4.39
C GLU A 85 -23.68 3.94 3.17
N PRO A 86 -24.63 4.21 2.25
CA PRO A 86 -24.39 5.08 1.10
C PRO A 86 -23.78 6.42 1.53
N SER A 87 -22.55 6.64 1.11
CA SER A 87 -21.74 7.81 1.48
C SER A 87 -21.60 8.72 0.27
N THR A 88 -21.87 10.01 0.43
CA THR A 88 -21.65 10.98 -0.64
C THR A 88 -20.16 11.26 -0.80
N TYR A 89 -19.74 11.66 -2.00
CA TYR A 89 -18.35 12.06 -2.24
C TYR A 89 -17.87 13.15 -1.24
N THR A 90 -18.74 14.10 -0.93
CA THR A 90 -18.43 15.18 0.02
C THR A 90 -18.22 14.66 1.44
N SER A 91 -18.95 13.62 1.89
CA SER A 91 -18.75 13.01 3.21
C SER A 91 -17.42 12.27 3.27
N ILE A 92 -17.05 11.55 2.21
CA ILE A 92 -15.77 10.82 2.11
C ILE A 92 -14.58 11.78 2.19
N VAL A 93 -14.59 12.85 1.40
CA VAL A 93 -13.50 13.84 1.37
C VAL A 93 -13.41 14.62 2.68
N ARG A 94 -14.55 14.92 3.32
CA ARG A 94 -14.57 15.63 4.60
C ARG A 94 -14.02 14.76 5.73
N ALA A 95 -14.39 13.48 5.80
CA ALA A 95 -13.87 12.53 6.78
C ALA A 95 -12.35 12.35 6.66
N ALA A 96 -11.83 12.27 5.43
CA ALA A 96 -10.38 12.16 5.18
C ALA A 96 -9.58 13.38 5.70
N LYS A 97 -10.17 14.58 5.71
CA LYS A 97 -9.55 15.78 6.27
C LYS A 97 -9.55 15.81 7.80
N THR A 98 -10.59 15.24 8.43
CA THR A 98 -10.73 15.22 9.89
C THR A 98 -9.74 14.25 10.56
N SER A 99 -9.35 13.16 9.89
CA SER A 99 -8.39 12.19 10.42
C SER A 99 -6.92 12.66 10.42
N CYS A 100 -6.62 13.83 9.85
CA CYS A 100 -5.28 14.42 9.80
C CYS A 100 -5.07 15.55 10.83
N VAL A 101 -5.96 15.68 11.83
CA VAL A 101 -5.84 16.62 12.96
C VAL A 101 -5.71 15.86 14.26
#